data_AF-A0A932T7R5-F1
#
_entry.id   AF-A0A932T7R5-F1
#
_cell.length_a   1.000
_cell.length_b   1.000
_cell.length_c   1.000
_cell.angle_alpha   90.00
_cell.angle_beta   90.00
_cell.angle_gamma   90.00
#
_symmetry.space_group_name_H-M   'P 1'
#
loop_
_entity.id
_entity.type
_entity.pdbx_description
1 polymer ?
#
loop_
_entity_poly.entity_id
_entity_poly.type
_entity_poly.pdbx_seq_one_letter_code
_entity_poly.pdbx_strand_id
1 'polypeptide(L)'
;IETKPKEKELEEVAIVSTSEVKNGWEKYGGFFEENFIGKTKLGRNCTIQNYQVLKFYYSKKKNRLKIRAAEPLEIVNNALGYKIKYTLDSFIHEYATQVSVYSGYPLFEEMQPAIAGQKEMWQANRVEAYNGSMLHFMKSVYAKTLKENDFEIQYLIKTDSGEAAFPLKNFYSGINYNKDDSTQTVEFTPNRPDLAILYKKEKPSENYLIQSGDANKAFQLSILNIAPQKSIVIEQNGYYYDQNDLTINGYWTWEKVGDMLPYDFKP
;
A
#
# COMPACT_ATOMS: atom_id res chain seq x y z
N ILE A 1 -22.48 9.87 27.83
CA ILE A 1 -21.15 10.52 27.90
C ILE A 1 -20.64 10.58 26.46
N GLU A 2 -20.90 11.68 25.77
CA GLU A 2 -20.75 11.80 24.31
C GLU A 2 -19.93 13.07 23.95
N THR A 3 -18.86 13.31 24.72
CA THR A 3 -18.07 14.55 24.65
C THR A 3 -16.69 14.40 24.01
N LYS A 4 -16.20 13.18 23.79
CA LYS A 4 -14.85 12.92 23.25
C LYS A 4 -14.65 13.17 21.74
N PRO A 5 -15.62 12.95 20.84
CA PRO A 5 -15.41 13.18 19.40
C PRO A 5 -15.27 14.67 19.08
N LYS A 6 -16.16 15.49 19.66
CA LYS A 6 -16.28 16.91 19.36
C LYS A 6 -15.09 17.74 19.88
N GLU A 7 -14.52 17.39 21.04
CA GLU A 7 -13.29 18.03 21.54
C GLU A 7 -12.06 17.67 20.70
N LYS A 8 -11.93 16.41 20.25
CA LYS A 8 -10.84 16.00 19.33
C LYS A 8 -10.93 16.73 18.00
N GLU A 9 -12.13 16.87 17.44
CA GLU A 9 -12.35 17.62 16.20
C GLU A 9 -12.00 19.10 16.38
N LEU A 10 -12.41 19.75 17.47
CA LEU A 10 -12.11 21.16 17.73
C LEU A 10 -10.62 21.42 17.98
N GLU A 11 -9.93 20.55 18.73
CA GLU A 11 -8.47 20.62 18.88
C GLU A 11 -7.75 20.38 17.56
N GLU A 12 -8.22 19.42 16.74
CA GLU A 12 -7.65 19.14 15.43
C GLU A 12 -7.82 20.33 14.48
N VAL A 13 -8.99 20.96 14.46
CA VAL A 13 -9.27 22.18 13.67
C VAL A 13 -8.40 23.36 14.12
N ALA A 14 -8.21 23.56 15.42
CA ALA A 14 -7.37 24.65 15.94
C ALA A 14 -5.88 24.46 15.60
N ILE A 15 -5.35 23.23 15.67
CA ILE A 15 -3.96 22.92 15.30
C ILE A 15 -3.74 23.11 13.78
N VAL A 16 -4.72 22.75 12.95
CA VAL A 16 -4.68 22.91 11.49
C VAL A 16 -4.49 24.38 11.11
N SER A 17 -5.21 25.32 11.74
CA SER A 17 -5.15 26.75 11.39
C SER A 17 -3.79 27.44 11.64
N THR A 18 -3.00 26.99 12.61
CA THR A 18 -1.72 27.63 12.99
C THR A 18 -0.49 26.94 12.42
N SER A 19 -0.65 25.74 11.85
CA SER A 19 0.46 24.92 11.36
C SER A 19 0.51 24.76 9.83
N GLU A 20 -0.41 25.39 9.10
CA GLU A 20 -0.39 25.39 7.62
C GLU A 20 0.88 26.04 7.08
N VAL A 21 1.51 25.36 6.13
CA VAL A 21 2.74 25.81 5.48
C VAL A 21 2.35 26.51 4.18
N LYS A 22 2.49 27.84 4.14
CA LYS A 22 2.06 28.69 3.01
C LYS A 22 2.57 28.21 1.64
N ASN A 23 3.85 27.82 1.56
CA ASN A 23 4.49 27.29 0.34
C ASN A 23 4.78 25.79 0.52
N GLY A 24 3.73 25.05 0.90
CA GLY A 24 3.84 23.65 1.27
C GLY A 24 4.31 22.76 0.13
N TRP A 25 3.82 23.01 -1.09
CA TRP A 25 4.20 22.24 -2.27
C TRP A 25 5.67 22.44 -2.64
N GLU A 26 6.17 23.67 -2.63
CA GLU A 26 7.57 23.96 -2.92
C GLU A 26 8.52 23.30 -1.91
N LYS A 27 8.07 23.16 -0.66
CA LYS A 27 8.88 22.60 0.43
C LYS A 27 8.78 21.07 0.55
N TYR A 28 7.60 20.50 0.30
CA TYR A 28 7.30 19.10 0.61
C TYR A 28 6.70 18.34 -0.57
N GLY A 29 6.45 18.96 -1.72
CA GLY A 29 5.84 18.35 -2.90
C GLY A 29 6.64 17.14 -3.40
N GLY A 30 7.94 17.32 -3.62
CA GLY A 30 8.81 16.20 -4.02
C GLY A 30 8.84 15.08 -2.99
N PHE A 31 8.89 15.41 -1.70
CA PHE A 31 8.78 14.41 -0.62
C PHE A 31 7.45 13.65 -0.66
N PHE A 32 6.35 14.38 -0.87
CA PHE A 32 5.01 13.79 -0.97
C PHE A 32 4.92 12.87 -2.19
N GLU A 33 5.32 13.32 -3.38
CA GLU A 33 5.33 12.50 -4.59
C GLU A 33 6.14 11.22 -4.38
N GLU A 34 7.36 11.34 -3.85
CA GLU A 34 8.21 10.19 -3.58
C GLU A 34 7.60 9.16 -2.63
N ASN A 35 6.84 9.61 -1.62
CA ASN A 35 6.27 8.75 -0.58
C ASN A 35 4.82 8.31 -0.85
N PHE A 36 4.10 9.01 -1.72
CA PHE A 36 2.71 8.76 -2.06
C PHE A 36 2.56 8.11 -3.43
N ILE A 37 3.23 8.64 -4.46
CA ILE A 37 3.25 8.07 -5.82
C ILE A 37 4.27 6.93 -5.92
N GLY A 38 5.42 7.07 -5.27
CA GLY A 38 6.48 6.05 -5.25
C GLY A 38 7.60 6.30 -6.25
N LYS A 39 8.72 5.56 -6.08
CA LYS A 39 9.97 5.75 -6.83
C LYS A 39 10.22 4.69 -7.89
N THR A 40 9.28 3.76 -8.09
CA THR A 40 9.37 2.68 -9.07
C THR A 40 9.41 3.24 -10.50
N LYS A 41 9.74 2.39 -11.47
CA LYS A 41 9.69 2.76 -12.89
C LYS A 41 8.28 3.21 -13.30
N LEU A 42 7.25 2.57 -12.75
CA LEU A 42 5.84 2.88 -13.02
C LEU A 42 5.43 4.18 -12.31
N GLY A 43 5.76 4.33 -11.04
CA GLY A 43 5.47 5.54 -10.25
C GLY A 43 6.13 6.80 -10.79
N ARG A 44 7.36 6.72 -11.30
CA ARG A 44 8.03 7.88 -11.95
C ARG A 44 7.33 8.39 -13.22
N ASN A 45 6.44 7.60 -13.81
CA ASN A 45 5.62 8.00 -14.96
C ASN A 45 4.23 8.51 -14.56
N CYS A 46 4.02 8.76 -13.26
CA CYS A 46 2.83 9.41 -12.75
C CYS A 46 3.02 10.93 -12.63
N THR A 47 1.93 11.67 -12.72
CA THR A 47 1.92 13.12 -12.50
C THR A 47 0.63 13.54 -11.82
N ILE A 48 0.75 14.30 -10.72
CA ILE A 48 -0.39 14.93 -10.03
C ILE A 48 -0.73 16.23 -10.77
N GLN A 49 -1.88 16.27 -11.44
CA GLN A 49 -2.30 17.39 -12.28
C GLN A 49 -2.79 18.59 -11.47
N ASN A 50 -3.42 18.33 -10.32
CA ASN A 50 -4.06 19.35 -9.48
C ASN A 50 -3.37 19.54 -8.13
N TYR A 51 -2.03 19.49 -8.07
CA TYR A 51 -1.27 19.54 -6.81
C TYR A 51 -1.61 20.75 -5.90
N GLN A 52 -2.11 21.86 -6.46
CA GLN A 52 -2.56 23.04 -5.72
C GLN A 52 -3.69 22.77 -4.71
N VAL A 53 -4.42 21.65 -4.84
CA VAL A 53 -5.47 21.26 -3.87
C VAL A 53 -4.87 20.69 -2.58
N LEU A 54 -3.56 20.41 -2.55
CA LEU A 54 -2.86 19.89 -1.39
C LEU A 54 -2.60 21.00 -0.37
N LYS A 55 -2.87 20.68 0.89
CA LYS A 55 -2.65 21.53 2.06
C LYS A 55 -1.68 20.82 3.01
N PHE A 56 -0.62 21.53 3.37
CA PHE A 56 0.51 20.98 4.13
C PHE A 56 0.53 21.57 5.53
N TYR A 57 0.64 20.73 6.54
CA TYR A 57 0.63 21.13 7.94
C TYR A 57 1.83 20.51 8.65
N TYR A 58 2.71 21.33 9.21
CA TYR A 58 3.88 20.84 9.93
C TYR A 58 3.84 21.24 11.41
N SER A 59 3.78 20.24 12.28
CA SER A 59 3.83 20.43 13.73
C SER A 59 5.26 20.27 14.23
N LYS A 60 5.90 21.39 14.61
CA LYS A 60 7.21 21.38 15.28
C LYS A 60 7.18 20.56 16.59
N LYS A 61 6.12 20.72 17.38
CA LYS A 61 5.96 20.04 18.68
C LYS A 61 5.92 18.51 18.53
N LYS A 62 5.23 18.01 17.50
CA LYS A 62 5.12 16.56 17.24
C LYS A 62 6.18 16.05 16.26
N ASN A 63 7.00 16.94 15.70
CA ASN A 63 7.91 16.67 14.60
C ASN A 63 7.24 15.86 13.46
N ARG A 64 6.13 16.39 12.94
CA ARG A 64 5.22 15.66 12.06
C ARG A 64 4.70 16.51 10.90
N LEU A 65 4.70 15.94 9.71
CA LEU A 65 4.04 16.48 8.53
C LEU A 65 2.69 15.78 8.33
N LYS A 66 1.62 16.56 8.12
CA LYS A 66 0.31 16.07 7.70
C LYS A 66 -0.06 16.79 6.40
N ILE A 67 -0.51 16.04 5.40
CA ILE A 67 -0.94 16.56 4.11
C ILE A 67 -2.38 16.12 3.89
N ARG A 68 -3.22 17.04 3.45
CA ARG A 68 -4.62 16.82 3.09
C ARG A 68 -4.87 17.34 1.69
N ALA A 69 -5.89 16.82 1.02
CA ALA A 69 -6.36 17.35 -0.25
C ALA A 69 -7.77 17.96 -0.03
N ALA A 70 -8.02 19.14 -0.58
CA ALA A 70 -9.34 19.77 -0.53
C ALA A 70 -10.35 19.10 -1.49
N GLU A 71 -9.83 18.47 -2.54
CA GLU A 71 -10.55 17.76 -3.58
C GLU A 71 -9.76 16.48 -3.93
N PRO A 72 -10.38 15.46 -4.57
CA PRO A 72 -9.64 14.28 -5.02
C PRO A 72 -8.45 14.65 -5.91
N LEU A 73 -7.31 13.99 -5.69
CA LEU A 73 -6.12 14.18 -6.52
C LEU A 73 -6.35 13.56 -7.90
N GLU A 74 -6.02 14.30 -8.95
CA GLU A 74 -6.04 13.85 -10.33
C GLU A 74 -4.64 13.42 -10.73
N ILE A 75 -4.42 12.11 -10.82
CA ILE A 75 -3.12 11.50 -11.09
C ILE A 75 -3.18 10.86 -12.47
N VAL A 76 -2.24 11.20 -13.36
CA VAL A 76 -2.09 10.55 -14.66
C VAL A 76 -0.93 9.58 -14.59
N ASN A 77 -1.17 8.29 -14.78
CA ASN A 77 -0.14 7.25 -14.86
C ASN A 77 0.04 6.82 -16.31
N ASN A 78 1.06 7.38 -16.98
CA ASN A 78 1.33 7.09 -18.38
C ASN A 78 1.94 5.69 -18.60
N ALA A 79 2.52 5.08 -17.57
CA ALA A 79 3.09 3.73 -17.66
C ALA A 79 2.00 2.64 -17.60
N LEU A 80 0.93 2.86 -16.83
CA LEU A 80 -0.19 1.91 -16.72
C LEU A 80 -1.41 2.31 -17.57
N GLY A 81 -1.42 3.50 -18.17
CA GLY A 81 -2.52 3.98 -19.00
C GLY A 81 -3.78 4.25 -18.21
N TYR A 82 -3.64 4.86 -17.02
CA TYR A 82 -4.77 5.21 -16.16
C TYR A 82 -4.75 6.69 -15.79
N LYS A 83 -5.93 7.30 -15.74
CA LYS A 83 -6.20 8.45 -14.89
C LYS A 83 -6.77 7.93 -13.58
N ILE A 84 -6.27 8.45 -12.45
CA ILE A 84 -6.67 8.02 -11.12
C ILE A 84 -7.20 9.26 -10.40
N LYS A 85 -8.46 9.21 -9.99
CA LYS A 85 -9.01 10.16 -9.01
C LYS A 85 -8.86 9.57 -7.63
N TYR A 86 -7.98 10.13 -6.81
CA TYR A 86 -7.65 9.60 -5.49
C TYR A 86 -8.22 10.49 -4.39
N THR A 87 -9.21 9.97 -3.64
CA THR A 87 -9.73 10.65 -2.45
C THR A 87 -8.79 10.37 -1.27
N LEU A 88 -7.96 11.36 -0.91
CA LEU A 88 -6.98 11.25 0.16
C LEU A 88 -7.58 11.67 1.51
N ASP A 89 -7.65 10.75 2.48
CA ASP A 89 -8.12 11.10 3.83
C ASP A 89 -7.07 11.96 4.56
N SER A 90 -5.85 11.43 4.65
CA SER A 90 -4.65 12.18 4.99
C SER A 90 -3.40 11.39 4.67
N PHE A 91 -2.33 12.10 4.37
CA PHE A 91 -0.97 11.58 4.42
C PHE A 91 -0.29 12.12 5.68
N ILE A 92 0.36 11.26 6.45
CA ILE A 92 1.07 11.60 7.68
C ILE A 92 2.48 11.05 7.60
N HIS A 93 3.47 11.90 7.87
CA HIS A 93 4.85 11.48 8.07
C HIS A 93 5.36 11.89 9.45
N GLU A 94 5.77 10.89 10.22
CA GLU A 94 6.37 11.04 11.54
C GLU A 94 7.90 11.07 11.40
N TYR A 95 8.53 12.25 11.51
CA TYR A 95 9.98 12.38 11.32
C TYR A 95 10.81 11.69 12.41
N ALA A 96 10.23 11.44 13.59
CA ALA A 96 10.92 10.72 14.65
C ALA A 96 11.19 9.24 14.27
N THR A 97 10.26 8.62 13.55
CA THR A 97 10.34 7.20 13.14
C THR A 97 10.61 7.03 11.65
N GLN A 98 10.58 8.12 10.87
CA GLN A 98 10.66 8.13 9.40
C GLN A 98 9.51 7.35 8.72
N VAL A 99 8.39 7.15 9.42
CA VAL A 99 7.24 6.40 8.90
C VAL A 99 6.26 7.34 8.20
N SER A 100 5.90 6.97 6.96
CA SER A 100 4.84 7.61 6.18
C SER A 100 3.61 6.69 6.09
N VAL A 101 2.44 7.20 6.45
CA VAL A 101 1.15 6.49 6.37
C VAL A 101 0.16 7.35 5.59
N TYR A 102 -0.62 6.72 4.72
CA TYR A 102 -1.75 7.36 4.06
C TYR A 102 -2.87 6.35 3.82
N SER A 103 -4.10 6.85 3.73
CA SER A 103 -5.28 6.09 3.33
C SER A 103 -6.08 6.89 2.31
N GLY A 104 -6.88 6.17 1.52
CA GLY A 104 -7.77 6.78 0.57
C GLY A 104 -8.28 5.80 -0.47
N TYR A 105 -9.09 6.33 -1.37
CA TYR A 105 -9.85 5.55 -2.33
C TYR A 105 -9.50 5.97 -3.75
N PRO A 106 -8.84 5.11 -4.54
CA PRO A 106 -8.58 5.37 -5.94
C PRO A 106 -9.79 4.98 -6.81
N LEU A 107 -10.13 5.85 -7.77
CA LEU A 107 -11.01 5.54 -8.88
C LEU A 107 -10.20 5.59 -10.18
N PHE A 108 -10.15 4.48 -10.90
CA PHE A 108 -9.38 4.33 -12.13
C PHE A 108 -10.25 4.57 -13.37
N GLU A 109 -9.73 5.32 -14.33
CA GLU A 109 -10.26 5.49 -15.67
C GLU A 109 -9.17 5.10 -16.67
N GLU A 110 -9.43 4.11 -17.53
CA GLU A 110 -8.49 3.70 -18.58
C GLU A 110 -8.36 4.79 -19.65
N MET A 111 -7.11 5.08 -20.01
CA MET A 111 -6.77 6.04 -21.06
C MET A 111 -6.93 5.42 -22.44
N GLN A 112 -7.17 6.26 -23.45
CA GLN A 112 -7.08 5.82 -24.84
C GLN A 112 -5.63 5.89 -25.32
N PRO A 113 -5.12 4.86 -26.02
CA PRO A 113 -3.77 4.88 -26.57
C PRO A 113 -3.67 5.98 -27.64
N ALA A 114 -2.64 6.80 -27.56
CA ALA A 114 -2.34 7.85 -28.53
C ALA A 114 -1.55 7.32 -29.75
N ILE A 115 -0.83 6.21 -29.58
CA ILE A 115 -0.01 5.58 -30.63
C ILE A 115 -0.16 4.06 -30.63
N ALA A 116 0.10 3.44 -31.78
CA ALA A 116 0.12 1.99 -31.93
C ALA A 116 1.15 1.34 -30.98
N GLY A 117 0.81 0.21 -30.38
CA GLY A 117 1.68 -0.50 -29.42
C GLY A 117 1.59 0.00 -27.97
N GLN A 118 0.97 1.16 -27.73
CA GLN A 118 0.91 1.74 -26.38
C GLN A 118 0.02 0.92 -25.44
N LYS A 119 -1.09 0.36 -25.95
CA LYS A 119 -1.99 -0.46 -25.15
C LYS A 119 -1.33 -1.77 -24.72
N GLU A 120 -0.56 -2.39 -25.63
CA GLU A 120 0.21 -3.60 -25.36
C GLU A 120 1.31 -3.34 -24.33
N MET A 121 2.00 -2.19 -24.43
CA MET A 121 2.96 -1.74 -23.42
C MET A 121 2.30 -1.55 -22.05
N TRP A 122 1.13 -0.91 -21.99
CA TRP A 122 0.37 -0.77 -20.75
C TRP A 122 -0.01 -2.11 -20.16
N GLN A 123 -0.50 -3.06 -20.97
CA GLN A 123 -0.85 -4.40 -20.48
C GLN A 123 0.37 -5.13 -19.91
N ALA A 124 1.53 -5.05 -20.58
CA ALA A 124 2.78 -5.63 -20.07
C ALA A 124 3.18 -5.02 -18.71
N ASN A 125 3.11 -3.69 -18.60
CA ASN A 125 3.40 -2.99 -17.35
C ASN A 125 2.38 -3.29 -16.24
N ARG A 126 1.10 -3.52 -16.58
CA ARG A 126 0.07 -3.92 -15.61
C ARG A 126 0.31 -5.35 -15.11
N VAL A 127 0.77 -6.26 -15.96
CA VAL A 127 1.19 -7.60 -15.53
C VAL A 127 2.43 -7.53 -14.64
N GLU A 128 3.40 -6.66 -14.95
CA GLU A 128 4.55 -6.35 -14.09
C GLU A 128 4.09 -5.85 -12.72
N ALA A 129 3.22 -4.83 -12.68
CA ALA A 129 2.68 -4.27 -11.44
C ALA A 129 1.81 -5.26 -10.63
N TYR A 130 1.15 -6.20 -11.30
CA TYR A 130 0.29 -7.19 -10.65
C TYR A 130 1.10 -8.27 -9.96
N ASN A 131 2.09 -8.83 -10.65
CA ASN A 131 2.88 -9.95 -10.14
C ASN A 131 3.59 -9.57 -8.84
N GLY A 132 3.57 -10.46 -7.85
CA GLY A 132 4.12 -10.19 -6.52
C GLY A 132 3.36 -9.18 -5.66
N SER A 133 2.49 -8.33 -6.21
CA SER A 133 1.77 -7.29 -5.46
C SER A 133 0.84 -7.83 -4.37
N MET A 134 0.42 -6.94 -3.46
CA MET A 134 -0.61 -7.24 -2.47
C MET A 134 -1.93 -7.70 -3.12
N LEU A 135 -2.32 -7.10 -4.25
CA LEU A 135 -3.54 -7.49 -4.97
C LEU A 135 -3.45 -8.94 -5.45
N HIS A 136 -2.30 -9.33 -6.01
CA HIS A 136 -2.06 -10.71 -6.42
C HIS A 136 -2.00 -11.68 -5.24
N PHE A 137 -1.38 -11.29 -4.13
CA PHE A 137 -1.37 -12.08 -2.91
C PHE A 137 -2.79 -12.33 -2.38
N MET A 138 -3.61 -11.27 -2.22
CA MET A 138 -4.98 -11.40 -1.71
C MET A 138 -5.87 -12.25 -2.63
N LYS A 139 -5.75 -12.08 -3.95
CA LYS A 139 -6.42 -12.97 -4.92
C LYS A 139 -5.95 -14.41 -4.80
N SER A 140 -4.66 -14.64 -4.56
CA SER A 140 -4.09 -15.99 -4.39
C SER A 140 -4.54 -16.65 -3.09
N VAL A 141 -4.64 -15.90 -2.00
CA VAL A 141 -5.24 -16.36 -0.74
C VAL A 141 -6.67 -16.80 -1.00
N TYR A 142 -7.49 -15.92 -1.58
CA TYR A 142 -8.90 -16.21 -1.88
C TYR A 142 -9.05 -17.47 -2.73
N ALA A 143 -8.23 -17.61 -3.78
CA ALA A 143 -8.42 -18.60 -4.80
C ALA A 143 -7.85 -19.99 -4.50
N LYS A 144 -7.05 -20.20 -3.45
CA LYS A 144 -6.32 -21.49 -3.34
C LYS A 144 -4.87 -21.50 -3.82
N THR A 145 -4.38 -20.44 -4.44
CA THR A 145 -3.29 -20.54 -5.44
C THR A 145 -1.94 -19.97 -5.01
N LEU A 146 -1.72 -19.72 -3.72
CA LEU A 146 -0.45 -19.14 -3.21
C LEU A 146 0.79 -19.92 -3.69
N LYS A 147 0.75 -21.25 -3.61
CA LYS A 147 1.91 -22.09 -3.96
C LYS A 147 2.15 -22.12 -5.46
N GLU A 148 1.08 -22.20 -6.24
CA GLU A 148 1.08 -22.15 -7.71
C GLU A 148 1.61 -20.81 -8.23
N ASN A 149 1.40 -19.74 -7.46
CA ASN A 149 1.88 -18.39 -7.74
C ASN A 149 3.22 -18.07 -7.05
N ASP A 150 3.96 -19.07 -6.58
CA ASP A 150 5.31 -18.93 -5.98
C ASP A 150 5.38 -18.03 -4.75
N PHE A 151 4.28 -17.93 -3.99
CA PHE A 151 4.28 -17.32 -2.67
C PHE A 151 4.71 -18.34 -1.60
N GLU A 152 5.47 -17.86 -0.62
CA GLU A 152 5.72 -18.56 0.63
C GLU A 152 5.32 -17.67 1.81
N ILE A 153 4.68 -18.28 2.80
CA ILE A 153 4.35 -17.62 4.07
C ILE A 153 5.23 -18.21 5.17
N GLN A 154 5.82 -17.34 5.97
CA GLN A 154 6.59 -17.70 7.15
C GLN A 154 6.04 -16.95 8.37
N TYR A 155 6.05 -17.57 9.55
CA TYR A 155 5.87 -16.82 10.79
C TYR A 155 7.16 -16.17 11.20
N LEU A 156 7.08 -14.91 11.61
CA LEU A 156 8.17 -14.20 12.25
C LEU A 156 7.99 -14.29 13.76
N ILE A 157 9.01 -14.80 14.46
CA ILE A 157 8.99 -14.98 15.90
C ILE A 157 10.20 -14.25 16.48
N LYS A 158 9.93 -13.32 17.39
CA LYS A 158 10.96 -12.68 18.21
C LYS A 158 11.49 -13.70 19.22
N THR A 159 12.81 -13.87 19.23
CA THR A 159 13.58 -14.68 20.15
C THR A 159 14.60 -13.81 20.87
N ASP A 160 15.24 -14.35 21.91
CA ASP A 160 16.31 -13.64 22.64
C ASP A 160 17.51 -13.31 21.75
N SER A 161 17.69 -14.04 20.65
CA SER A 161 18.78 -13.88 19.68
C SER A 161 18.41 -13.01 18.47
N GLY A 162 17.21 -12.42 18.43
CA GLY A 162 16.72 -11.63 17.29
C GLY A 162 15.38 -12.14 16.74
N GLU A 163 15.21 -12.08 15.43
CA GLU A 163 13.98 -12.52 14.77
C GLU A 163 14.25 -13.79 13.95
N ALA A 164 13.43 -14.81 14.15
CA ALA A 164 13.53 -16.08 13.44
C ALA A 164 12.29 -16.29 12.56
N ALA A 165 12.50 -16.73 11.33
CA ALA A 165 11.45 -16.98 10.36
C ALA A 165 11.19 -18.48 10.18
N PHE A 166 9.93 -18.89 10.26
CA PHE A 166 9.51 -20.29 10.22
C PHE A 166 8.55 -20.53 9.05
N PRO A 167 8.99 -21.21 7.97
CA PRO A 167 8.15 -21.51 6.83
C PRO A 167 6.94 -22.38 7.19
N LEU A 168 5.78 -22.00 6.70
CA LEU A 168 4.55 -22.75 6.88
C LEU A 168 4.48 -23.91 5.89
N LYS A 169 4.31 -25.13 6.38
CA LYS A 169 4.10 -26.32 5.51
C LYS A 169 2.75 -26.28 4.79
N ASN A 170 1.71 -25.77 5.45
CA ASN A 170 0.39 -25.56 4.89
C ASN A 170 -0.06 -24.12 5.20
N PHE A 171 -0.04 -23.27 4.17
CA PHE A 171 -0.35 -21.86 4.29
C PHE A 171 -1.76 -21.64 4.84
N TYR A 172 -2.77 -22.30 4.26
CA TYR A 172 -4.19 -22.10 4.59
C TYR A 172 -4.52 -22.55 6.01
N SER A 173 -3.90 -23.63 6.49
CA SER A 173 -4.03 -24.02 7.89
C SER A 173 -3.34 -23.03 8.83
N GLY A 174 -2.17 -22.50 8.46
CA GLY A 174 -1.44 -21.56 9.32
C GLY A 174 -2.10 -20.17 9.39
N ILE A 175 -2.78 -19.74 8.34
CA ILE A 175 -3.51 -18.47 8.35
C ILE A 175 -4.97 -18.62 8.82
N ASN A 176 -5.39 -19.82 9.28
CA ASN A 176 -6.78 -20.16 9.59
C ASN A 176 -7.76 -19.67 8.52
N TYR A 177 -7.50 -20.06 7.27
CA TYR A 177 -8.38 -19.76 6.14
C TYR A 177 -9.79 -20.30 6.38
N ASN A 178 -10.79 -19.47 6.15
CA ASN A 178 -12.19 -19.84 6.13
C ASN A 178 -12.90 -19.18 4.94
N LYS A 179 -13.71 -19.93 4.18
CA LYS A 179 -14.51 -19.37 3.10
C LYS A 179 -15.99 -19.46 3.44
N ASP A 180 -16.70 -18.36 3.30
CA ASP A 180 -18.15 -18.32 3.35
C ASP A 180 -18.70 -18.32 1.92
N ASP A 181 -19.27 -19.46 1.51
CA ASP A 181 -19.86 -19.60 0.18
C ASP A 181 -21.19 -18.85 0.00
N SER A 182 -21.83 -18.40 1.08
CA SER A 182 -23.05 -17.59 0.98
C SER A 182 -22.75 -16.15 0.58
N THR A 183 -21.67 -15.58 1.12
CA THR A 183 -21.20 -14.23 0.84
C THR A 183 -20.11 -14.17 -0.24
N GLN A 184 -19.55 -15.32 -0.63
CA GLN A 184 -18.38 -15.43 -1.51
C GLN A 184 -17.19 -14.60 -1.00
N THR A 185 -16.96 -14.66 0.32
CA THR A 185 -15.82 -14.02 0.98
C THR A 185 -14.92 -15.04 1.63
N VAL A 186 -13.65 -14.68 1.79
CA VAL A 186 -12.65 -15.45 2.53
C VAL A 186 -12.20 -14.65 3.72
N GLU A 187 -12.26 -15.23 4.90
CA GLU A 187 -11.67 -14.69 6.11
C GLU A 187 -10.38 -15.46 6.42
N PHE A 188 -9.32 -14.76 6.81
CA PHE A 188 -8.14 -15.40 7.39
C PHE A 188 -7.70 -14.70 8.67
N THR A 189 -7.31 -15.49 9.66
CA THR A 189 -6.89 -15.05 11.00
C THR A 189 -5.62 -15.80 11.39
N PRO A 190 -4.42 -15.28 11.14
CA PRO A 190 -3.22 -16.06 11.34
C PRO A 190 -2.95 -16.38 12.81
N ASN A 191 -2.41 -17.58 13.08
CA ASN A 191 -2.05 -17.99 14.44
C ASN A 191 -0.94 -17.11 15.08
N ARG A 192 -0.25 -16.31 14.26
CA ARG A 192 0.77 -15.34 14.68
C ARG A 192 0.54 -14.03 13.92
N PRO A 193 0.74 -12.87 14.57
CA PRO A 193 0.43 -11.58 13.97
C PRO A 193 1.41 -11.21 12.83
N ASP A 194 2.67 -11.62 12.94
CA ASP A 194 3.73 -11.26 11.99
C ASP A 194 3.96 -12.38 10.96
N LEU A 195 3.64 -12.08 9.70
CA LEU A 195 3.86 -12.96 8.55
C LEU A 195 4.92 -12.37 7.63
N ALA A 196 5.96 -13.14 7.32
CA ALA A 196 6.83 -12.88 6.19
C ALA A 196 6.19 -13.47 4.94
N ILE A 197 5.96 -12.63 3.92
CA ILE A 197 5.43 -13.02 2.62
C ILE A 197 6.56 -12.90 1.59
N LEU A 198 6.96 -14.04 1.04
CA LEU A 198 8.01 -14.12 0.03
C LEU A 198 7.34 -14.37 -1.32
N TYR A 199 7.65 -13.56 -2.31
CA TYR A 199 7.31 -13.83 -3.71
C TYR A 199 8.57 -14.25 -4.47
N LYS A 200 8.65 -15.53 -4.83
CA LYS A 200 9.90 -16.16 -5.29
C LYS A 200 10.10 -16.12 -6.81
N LYS A 201 9.06 -15.77 -7.55
CA LYS A 201 9.11 -15.73 -9.02
C LYS A 201 9.91 -14.53 -9.55
N GLU A 202 10.16 -13.53 -8.72
CA GLU A 202 10.90 -12.32 -9.11
C GLU A 202 11.87 -11.86 -8.01
N LYS A 203 12.95 -11.21 -8.43
CA LYS A 203 13.88 -10.51 -7.53
C LYS A 203 13.36 -9.09 -7.27
N PRO A 204 13.76 -8.44 -6.17
CA PRO A 204 13.47 -7.03 -5.98
C PRO A 204 14.17 -6.16 -7.03
N SER A 205 13.52 -5.06 -7.41
CA SER A 205 14.13 -4.04 -8.27
C SER A 205 15.47 -3.54 -7.70
N GLU A 206 16.44 -3.25 -8.57
CA GLU A 206 17.74 -2.68 -8.18
C GLU A 206 17.58 -1.37 -7.39
N ASN A 207 16.62 -0.53 -7.77
CA ASN A 207 16.33 0.72 -7.07
C ASN A 207 15.86 0.50 -5.62
N TYR A 208 15.10 -0.57 -5.38
CA TYR A 208 14.69 -0.96 -4.04
C TYR A 208 15.89 -1.43 -3.22
N LEU A 209 16.77 -2.25 -3.82
CA LEU A 209 17.98 -2.75 -3.14
C LEU A 209 18.95 -1.62 -2.76
N ILE A 210 19.13 -0.62 -3.64
CA ILE A 210 19.95 0.56 -3.36
C ILE A 210 19.39 1.36 -2.17
N GLN A 211 18.07 1.46 -2.05
CA GLN A 211 17.41 2.20 -0.97
C GLN A 211 17.35 1.41 0.34
N SER A 212 17.20 0.09 0.26
CA SER A 212 16.89 -0.76 1.42
C SER A 212 18.10 -1.46 2.03
N GLY A 213 19.30 -1.35 1.44
CA GLY A 213 20.60 -1.78 1.97
C GLY A 213 20.74 -3.28 2.25
N ASP A 214 20.03 -3.76 3.28
CA ASP A 214 20.03 -5.13 3.80
C ASP A 214 18.88 -5.99 3.25
N ALA A 215 18.17 -5.50 2.24
CA ALA A 215 17.08 -6.25 1.61
C ALA A 215 17.55 -7.57 0.98
N ASN A 216 16.68 -8.57 1.00
CA ASN A 216 16.90 -9.84 0.31
C ASN A 216 17.11 -9.59 -1.19
N LYS A 217 18.09 -10.25 -1.82
CA LYS A 217 18.41 -10.07 -3.24
C LYS A 217 17.87 -11.19 -4.14
N ALA A 218 17.39 -12.28 -3.56
CA ALA A 218 16.93 -13.47 -4.26
C ALA A 218 15.44 -13.45 -4.56
N PHE A 219 14.63 -12.81 -3.70
CA PHE A 219 13.18 -12.75 -3.81
C PHE A 219 12.63 -11.47 -3.19
N GLN A 220 11.42 -11.08 -3.62
CA GLN A 220 10.68 -9.99 -2.98
C GLN A 220 10.15 -10.45 -1.62
N LEU A 221 10.43 -9.64 -0.59
CA LEU A 221 10.02 -9.90 0.80
C LEU A 221 9.20 -8.73 1.31
N SER A 222 7.98 -9.05 1.75
CA SER A 222 7.09 -8.14 2.45
C SER A 222 6.70 -8.74 3.80
N ILE A 223 6.39 -7.88 4.77
CA ILE A 223 5.93 -8.31 6.09
C ILE A 223 4.51 -7.81 6.27
N LEU A 224 3.62 -8.73 6.64
CA LEU A 224 2.25 -8.44 7.02
C LEU A 224 2.11 -8.60 8.53
N ASN A 225 1.81 -7.52 9.23
CA ASN A 225 1.44 -7.54 10.63
C ASN A 225 -0.08 -7.38 10.74
N ILE A 226 -0.75 -8.32 11.38
CA ILE A 226 -2.18 -8.26 11.67
C ILE A 226 -2.37 -8.11 13.17
N ALA A 227 -3.20 -7.17 13.58
CA ALA A 227 -3.48 -6.92 14.99
C ALA A 227 -3.96 -8.22 15.68
N PRO A 228 -3.54 -8.51 16.93
CA PRO A 228 -3.92 -9.75 17.60
C PRO A 228 -5.44 -9.95 17.65
N GLN A 229 -5.90 -11.17 17.37
CA GLN A 229 -7.32 -11.55 17.32
C GLN A 229 -8.16 -10.79 16.28
N LYS A 230 -7.53 -10.13 15.31
CA LYS A 230 -8.21 -9.56 14.15
C LYS A 230 -8.07 -10.47 12.94
N SER A 231 -9.10 -10.45 12.12
CA SER A 231 -9.18 -11.18 10.88
C SER A 231 -9.18 -10.21 9.71
N ILE A 232 -8.85 -10.73 8.53
CA ILE A 232 -8.94 -9.99 7.28
C ILE A 232 -9.93 -10.72 6.39
N VAL A 233 -10.96 -9.99 5.97
CA VAL A 233 -11.97 -10.49 5.02
C VAL A 233 -11.60 -10.03 3.62
N ILE A 234 -11.55 -10.96 2.68
CA ILE A 234 -11.16 -10.79 1.29
C ILE A 234 -12.34 -11.15 0.37
N GLU A 235 -12.60 -10.31 -0.62
CA GLU A 235 -13.51 -10.59 -1.73
C GLU A 235 -12.81 -11.28 -2.90
N GLN A 236 -13.59 -11.88 -3.81
CA GLN A 236 -13.05 -12.57 -4.99
C GLN A 236 -12.11 -11.72 -5.86
N ASN A 237 -12.33 -10.41 -5.92
CA ASN A 237 -11.51 -9.46 -6.68
C ASN A 237 -10.23 -9.03 -5.92
N GLY A 238 -9.96 -9.60 -4.73
CA GLY A 238 -8.81 -9.25 -3.90
C GLY A 238 -8.98 -7.98 -3.07
N TYR A 239 -10.16 -7.34 -3.09
CA TYR A 239 -10.50 -6.30 -2.12
C TYR A 239 -10.49 -6.91 -0.72
N TYR A 240 -10.02 -6.15 0.26
CA TYR A 240 -10.00 -6.59 1.65
C TYR A 240 -10.44 -5.49 2.60
N TYR A 241 -11.17 -5.91 3.63
CA TYR A 241 -11.73 -5.06 4.67
C TYR A 241 -10.75 -4.85 5.82
N ASP A 242 -11.09 -3.93 6.73
CA ASP A 242 -10.36 -3.67 7.99
C ASP A 242 -8.87 -3.34 7.81
N GLN A 243 -8.57 -2.52 6.79
CA GLN A 243 -7.19 -2.11 6.44
C GLN A 243 -6.43 -1.45 7.60
N ASN A 244 -7.13 -0.89 8.60
CA ASN A 244 -6.51 -0.32 9.80
C ASN A 244 -5.93 -1.36 10.77
N ASP A 245 -6.41 -2.61 10.70
CA ASP A 245 -5.92 -3.73 11.54
C ASP A 245 -4.69 -4.42 10.91
N LEU A 246 -4.25 -3.94 9.74
CA LEU A 246 -3.19 -4.52 8.93
C LEU A 246 -2.09 -3.50 8.68
N THR A 247 -0.85 -3.85 9.04
CA THR A 247 0.34 -3.05 8.72
C THR A 247 1.23 -3.82 7.76
N ILE A 248 1.75 -3.12 6.76
CA ILE A 248 2.61 -3.69 5.72
C ILE A 248 3.99 -3.06 5.84
N ASN A 249 5.04 -3.88 5.70
CA ASN A 249 6.43 -3.43 5.59
C ASN A 249 7.14 -4.17 4.43
N GLY A 250 8.32 -3.69 4.05
CA GLY A 250 9.14 -4.33 3.01
C GLY A 250 8.69 -3.95 1.60
N TYR A 251 8.81 -4.88 0.65
CA TYR A 251 8.71 -4.58 -0.77
C TYR A 251 7.38 -3.92 -1.19
N TRP A 252 6.26 -4.39 -0.64
CA TRP A 252 4.94 -3.79 -0.90
C TRP A 252 4.78 -2.35 -0.41
N THR A 253 5.64 -1.88 0.50
CA THR A 253 5.62 -0.45 0.88
C THR A 253 6.42 0.42 -0.07
N TRP A 254 7.21 -0.17 -0.96
CA TRP A 254 7.95 0.56 -1.99
C TRP A 254 7.13 0.78 -3.25
N GLU A 255 6.27 -0.19 -3.59
CA GLU A 255 5.19 -0.08 -4.57
C GLU A 255 4.05 0.76 -3.97
N LYS A 256 3.83 1.96 -4.51
CA LYS A 256 2.87 2.94 -3.96
C LYS A 256 1.73 3.16 -4.94
N VAL A 257 1.07 4.33 -4.91
CA VAL A 257 -0.05 4.63 -5.81
C VAL A 257 0.32 4.48 -7.30
N GLY A 258 1.58 4.71 -7.66
CA GLY A 258 2.08 4.57 -9.01
C GLY A 258 2.10 3.13 -9.57
N ASP A 259 2.02 2.14 -8.70
CA ASP A 259 2.01 0.71 -9.04
C ASP A 259 0.63 0.07 -8.81
N MET A 260 -0.36 0.84 -8.32
CA MET A 260 -1.69 0.32 -8.05
C MET A 260 -2.45 -0.04 -9.33
N LEU A 261 -3.24 -1.10 -9.22
CA LEU A 261 -4.17 -1.57 -10.24
C LEU A 261 -5.59 -1.59 -9.67
N PRO A 262 -6.62 -1.43 -10.51
CA PRO A 262 -7.99 -1.60 -10.05
C PRO A 262 -8.24 -3.07 -9.67
N TYR A 263 -9.12 -3.31 -8.70
CA TYR A 263 -9.41 -4.66 -8.19
C TYR A 263 -9.97 -5.61 -9.26
N ASP A 264 -10.66 -5.07 -10.26
CA ASP A 264 -11.19 -5.82 -11.40
C ASP A 264 -10.15 -6.18 -12.47
N PHE A 265 -8.89 -5.72 -12.32
CA PHE A 265 -7.80 -6.09 -13.22
C PHE A 265 -7.62 -7.62 -13.29
N LYS A 266 -7.46 -8.12 -14.51
CA LYS A 266 -7.17 -9.53 -14.79
C LYS A 266 -5.87 -9.59 -15.63
N PRO A 267 -4.80 -10.22 -15.11
CA PRO A 267 -3.53 -10.34 -15.82
C PRO A 267 -3.65 -11.18 -17.10
#